data_AF-A0A925M392-F1
#
_entry.id   AF-A0A925M392-F1
#
_cell.length_a   1.000
_cell.length_b   1.000
_cell.length_c   1.000
_cell.angle_alpha   90.00
_cell.angle_beta   90.00
_cell.angle_gamma   90.00
#
_symmetry.space_group_name_H-M   'P 1'
#
loop_
_entity.id
_entity.type
_entity.pdbx_description
1 polymer ?
#
loop_
_entity_poly.entity_id
_entity_poly.type
_entity_poly.pdbx_seq_one_letter_code
_entity_poly.pdbx_strand_id
1 'polypeptide(L)'
;RHQLKGTTTEVIEIIPPYVQTHLMGEHQANDPNAMPLDEFITEVMDILSNQPTVEEVIVERCKPLRFAAESGNMDTMFQTLNPSTSR
;
A
#
# COMPACT_ATOMS: atom_id res chain seq x y z
N ARG A 1 -16.86 2.02 4.94
CA ARG A 1 -17.36 1.41 6.21
C ARG A 1 -18.80 1.83 6.59
N HIS A 2 -19.15 3.12 6.60
CA HIS A 2 -20.44 3.61 7.14
C HIS A 2 -21.71 2.99 6.53
N GLN A 3 -21.76 2.79 5.21
CA GLN A 3 -22.95 2.21 4.54
C GLN A 3 -23.26 0.77 4.96
N LEU A 4 -22.24 0.01 5.37
CA LEU A 4 -22.37 -1.39 5.79
C LEU A 4 -22.45 -1.54 7.32
N LYS A 5 -22.52 -0.42 8.06
CA LYS A 5 -22.59 -0.42 9.52
C LYS A 5 -23.86 -1.14 10.01
N GLY A 6 -23.69 -2.10 10.91
CA GLY A 6 -24.79 -2.89 11.47
C GLY A 6 -25.21 -4.10 10.64
N THR A 7 -24.54 -4.34 9.50
CA THR A 7 -24.66 -5.61 8.77
C THR A 7 -23.68 -6.65 9.32
N THR A 8 -23.75 -7.89 8.83
CA THR A 8 -22.78 -8.94 9.13
C THR A 8 -21.51 -8.87 8.26
N THR A 9 -21.39 -7.85 7.39
CA THR A 9 -20.25 -7.70 6.48
C THR A 9 -19.14 -6.90 7.13
N GLU A 10 -17.94 -7.48 7.18
CA GLU A 10 -16.71 -6.79 7.55
C GLU A 10 -16.09 -6.07 6.35
N VAL A 11 -15.45 -4.92 6.59
CA VAL A 11 -14.79 -4.11 5.55
C VAL A 11 -13.36 -3.81 5.96
N ILE A 12 -12.43 -4.47 5.27
CA ILE A 12 -10.98 -4.30 5.45
C ILE A 12 -10.44 -3.62 4.20
N GLU A 13 -9.62 -2.59 4.39
CA GLU A 13 -8.99 -1.83 3.30
C GLU A 13 -7.57 -2.35 3.07
N ILE A 14 -7.23 -2.70 1.83
CA ILE A 14 -5.87 -3.15 1.48
C ILE A 14 -5.17 -2.00 0.77
N ILE A 15 -3.98 -1.62 1.25
CA ILE A 15 -3.20 -0.50 0.70
C ILE A 15 -1.99 -1.06 -0.07
N PRO A 16 -2.09 -1.23 -1.40
CA PRO A 16 -0.98 -1.73 -2.21
C PRO A 16 0.06 -0.64 -2.49
N PRO A 17 1.36 -1.01 -2.58
CA PRO A 17 2.36 -0.16 -3.22
C PRO A 17 2.21 -0.25 -4.75
N TYR A 18 3.15 0.30 -5.49
CA TYR A 18 3.28 -0.04 -6.91
C TYR A 18 3.69 -1.53 -7.02
N VAL A 19 2.83 -2.38 -7.59
CA VAL A 19 3.01 -3.84 -7.68
C VAL A 19 3.23 -4.26 -9.14
N GLN A 20 4.06 -5.29 -9.36
CA GLN A 20 4.35 -5.92 -10.65
C GLN A 20 3.13 -6.68 -11.21
N THR A 21 2.16 -5.92 -11.68
CA THR A 21 0.97 -6.43 -12.39
C THR A 21 1.03 -6.04 -13.86
N HIS A 22 0.13 -6.59 -14.67
CA HIS A 22 -0.02 -6.22 -16.08
C HIS A 22 -1.07 -5.12 -16.29
N LEU A 23 -1.60 -4.51 -15.23
CA LEU A 23 -2.72 -3.55 -15.30
C LEU A 23 -2.35 -2.27 -16.07
N MET A 24 -1.08 -1.84 -15.99
CA MET A 24 -0.53 -0.70 -16.73
C MET A 24 0.41 -1.13 -17.86
N GLY A 25 0.35 -2.40 -18.28
CA GLY A 25 1.14 -2.98 -19.37
C GLY A 25 2.43 -3.67 -18.92
N GLU A 26 3.14 -4.25 -19.90
CA GLU A 26 4.34 -5.09 -19.70
C GLU A 26 5.47 -4.41 -18.92
N HIS A 27 5.57 -3.08 -19.02
CA HIS A 27 6.60 -2.34 -18.30
C HIS A 27 6.43 -2.46 -16.79
N GLN A 28 5.20 -2.35 -16.27
CA GLN A 28 4.92 -2.48 -14.85
C GLN A 28 5.28 -3.87 -14.32
N ALA A 29 4.94 -4.91 -15.09
CA ALA A 29 5.18 -6.30 -14.71
C ALA A 29 6.67 -6.63 -14.50
N ASN A 30 7.56 -5.82 -15.07
CA ASN A 30 9.01 -6.02 -15.02
C ASN A 30 9.77 -4.83 -14.41
N ASP A 31 9.07 -3.85 -13.82
CA ASP A 31 9.71 -2.68 -13.21
C ASP A 31 10.38 -3.07 -11.88
N PRO A 32 11.70 -2.88 -11.71
CA PRO A 32 12.40 -3.20 -10.47
C PRO A 32 11.97 -2.30 -9.28
N ASN A 33 11.33 -1.16 -9.55
CA ASN A 33 10.79 -0.31 -8.50
C ASN A 33 9.44 -0.81 -7.98
N ALA A 34 8.72 -1.61 -8.77
CA ALA A 34 7.48 -2.25 -8.34
C ALA A 34 7.77 -3.44 -7.41
N MET A 35 6.88 -3.70 -6.46
CA MET A 35 6.95 -4.86 -5.58
C MET A 35 6.51 -6.11 -6.36
N PRO A 36 7.21 -7.26 -6.24
CA PRO A 36 6.73 -8.52 -6.79
C PRO A 36 5.31 -8.87 -6.29
N LEU A 37 4.47 -9.38 -7.19
CA LEU A 37 3.06 -9.67 -6.87
C LEU A 37 2.92 -10.79 -5.82
N ASP A 38 3.79 -11.80 -5.88
CA ASP A 38 3.83 -12.92 -4.94
C ASP A 38 4.24 -12.46 -3.53
N GLU A 39 5.21 -11.56 -3.41
CA GLU A 39 5.58 -10.92 -2.14
C GLU A 39 4.41 -10.12 -1.57
N PHE A 40 3.74 -9.31 -2.42
CA PHE A 40 2.58 -8.52 -1.99
C PHE A 40 1.44 -9.39 -1.45
N ILE A 41 1.08 -10.46 -2.18
CA ILE A 41 0.04 -11.40 -1.76
C ILE A 41 0.45 -12.10 -0.46
N THR A 42 1.69 -12.56 -0.36
CA THR A 42 2.22 -13.23 0.84
C THR A 42 2.05 -12.34 2.07
N GLU A 43 2.46 -11.07 1.97
CA GLU A 43 2.39 -10.15 3.09
C GLU A 43 0.94 -9.79 3.47
N VAL A 44 0.07 -9.54 2.49
CA VAL A 44 -1.36 -9.30 2.72
C VAL A 44 -2.00 -10.48 3.46
N MET A 45 -1.74 -11.70 3.00
CA MET A 45 -2.32 -12.91 3.60
C MET A 45 -1.76 -13.18 5.00
N ASP A 46 -0.49 -12.86 5.26
CA ASP A 46 0.09 -12.95 6.60
C ASP A 46 -0.61 -11.99 7.58
N ILE A 47 -0.80 -10.72 7.19
CA ILE A 47 -1.49 -9.73 8.02
C ILE A 47 -2.93 -10.17 8.31
N LEU A 48 -3.68 -10.58 7.28
CA LEU A 48 -5.07 -11.03 7.45
C LEU A 48 -5.18 -12.26 8.36
N SER A 49 -4.20 -13.17 8.31
CA SER A 49 -4.22 -14.40 9.11
C SER A 49 -3.83 -14.13 10.57
N ASN A 50 -2.91 -13.20 10.80
CA ASN A 50 -2.33 -12.96 12.13
C ASN A 50 -2.97 -11.77 12.87
N GLN A 51 -3.75 -10.93 12.20
CA GLN A 51 -4.38 -9.74 12.78
C GLN A 51 -5.89 -9.72 12.52
N PRO A 52 -6.68 -10.53 13.26
CA PRO A 52 -8.10 -10.76 12.97
C PRO A 52 -9.01 -9.53 13.16
N THR A 53 -8.49 -8.42 13.67
CA THR A 53 -9.22 -7.16 13.86
C THR A 53 -8.60 -6.02 13.05
N VAL A 54 -7.82 -6.33 12.02
CA VAL A 54 -7.17 -5.32 11.18
C VAL A 54 -8.21 -4.57 10.36
N GLU A 55 -8.21 -3.24 10.46
CA GLU A 55 -9.09 -2.41 9.62
C GLU A 55 -8.42 -2.05 8.27
N GLU A 56 -7.11 -1.86 8.29
CA GLU A 56 -6.27 -1.50 7.15
C GLU A 56 -5.08 -2.46 7.04
N VAL A 57 -4.99 -3.22 5.95
CA VAL A 57 -3.81 -4.02 5.60
C VAL A 57 -2.82 -3.10 4.91
N ILE A 58 -1.82 -2.66 5.67
CA ILE A 58 -0.74 -1.79 5.21
C ILE A 58 0.53 -2.62 5.16
N VAL A 59 0.98 -2.96 3.96
CA VAL A 59 2.27 -3.63 3.79
C VAL A 59 3.43 -2.70 4.20
N GLU A 60 4.56 -3.26 4.61
CA GLU A 60 5.73 -2.55 5.13
C GLU A 60 6.19 -1.45 4.17
N ARG A 61 6.19 -1.73 2.86
CA ARG A 61 6.60 -0.78 1.82
C ARG A 61 5.71 0.47 1.76
N CYS A 62 4.46 0.38 2.24
CA CYS A 62 3.49 1.48 2.28
C CYS A 62 3.55 2.30 3.57
N LYS A 63 4.08 1.74 4.68
CA LYS A 63 4.08 2.41 5.99
C LYS A 63 4.76 3.79 6.00
N PRO A 64 5.92 4.00 5.34
CA PRO A 64 6.54 5.32 5.29
C PRO A 64 5.61 6.38 4.68
N LEU A 65 4.83 6.01 3.64
CA LEU A 65 3.86 6.90 3.01
C LEU A 65 2.63 7.13 3.91
N ARG A 66 2.04 6.03 4.39
CA ARG A 66 0.81 6.04 5.20
C ARG A 66 0.95 6.84 6.50
N PHE A 67 2.15 6.84 7.09
CA PHE A 67 2.45 7.48 8.38
C PHE A 67 3.37 8.71 8.24
N ALA A 68 3.57 9.25 7.04
CA ALA A 68 4.45 10.40 6.83
C ALA A 68 4.03 11.64 7.65
N ALA A 69 2.73 11.96 7.67
CA ALA A 69 2.19 13.07 8.47
C ALA A 69 2.31 12.81 9.97
N GLU A 70 1.94 11.61 10.42
CA GLU A 70 1.96 11.21 11.83
C GLU A 70 3.40 11.19 12.40
N SER A 71 4.38 10.80 11.58
CA SER A 71 5.79 10.77 11.95
C SER A 71 6.53 12.10 11.76
N GLY A 72 5.85 13.15 11.29
CA GLY A 72 6.48 14.44 10.99
C GLY A 72 7.39 14.46 9.77
N ASN A 73 7.37 13.41 8.94
CA ASN A 73 8.22 13.24 7.76
C ASN A 73 7.53 13.64 6.44
N MET A 74 6.38 14.33 6.52
CA MET A 74 5.57 14.66 5.34
C MET A 74 6.37 15.42 4.28
N ASP A 75 7.11 16.45 4.67
CA ASP A 75 7.89 17.27 3.74
C ASP A 75 9.00 16.47 3.04
N THR A 76 9.73 15.65 3.79
CA THR A 76 10.77 14.76 3.27
C THR A 76 10.19 13.77 2.26
N MET A 77 9.04 13.16 2.60
CA MET A 77 8.37 12.21 1.72
C MET A 77 7.86 12.89 0.44
N PHE A 78 7.28 14.08 0.56
CA PHE A 78 6.80 14.86 -0.57
C PHE A 78 7.93 15.20 -1.54
N GLN A 79 9.09 15.63 -1.04
CA GLN A 79 10.27 15.91 -1.87
C GLN A 79 10.83 14.67 -2.55
N THR A 80 10.82 13.53 -1.85
CA THR A 80 11.31 12.25 -2.39
C THR A 80 10.45 11.78 -3.57
N LEU A 81 9.13 11.95 -3.49
CA LEU A 81 8.19 11.59 -4.56
C LEU A 81 8.16 12.60 -5.70
N ASN A 82 8.48 13.86 -5.41
CA ASN A 82 8.48 14.96 -6.36
C ASN A 82 9.88 15.60 -6.45
N PRO A 83 10.91 14.83 -6.89
CA PRO A 83 12.24 15.40 -7.04
C PRO A 83 12.15 16.55 -8.04
N SER A 84 12.74 17.70 -7.68
CA SER A 84 12.75 18.89 -8.53
C SER A 84 13.37 18.52 -9.87
N THR A 85 12.56 18.29 -10.88
CA THR A 85 13.06 18.08 -12.23
C THR A 85 13.50 19.45 -12.72
N SER A 86 14.81 19.72 -12.75
CA SER A 86 15.32 20.79 -13.59
C SER A 86 14.86 20.51 -15.01
N ARG A 87 13.93 21.32 -15.52
CA ARG A 87 13.60 21.38 -16.94
C ARG A 87 14.75 22.01 -17.70
#